data_AF-A0A3D0LDH0-F1
#
_entry.id   AF-A0A3D0LDH0-F1
#
_cell.length_a   1.000
_cell.length_b   1.000
_cell.length_c   1.000
_cell.angle_alpha   90.00
_cell.angle_beta   90.00
_cell.angle_gamma   90.00
#
_symmetry.space_group_name_H-M   'P 1'
#
loop_
_entity.id
_entity.type
_entity.pdbx_description
1 polymer ?
#
loop_
_entity_poly.entity_id
_entity_poly.type
_entity_poly.pdbx_seq_one_letter_code
_entity_poly.pdbx_strand_id
1 'polypeptide(L)' 'MAFDYKKEYKEFYMPKGTPSIVTVPKMNYIAVRGSGNPNDEDGEYKQAIGLLYGIAFTIKMSKK' A
#
# COMPACT_ATOMS: atom_id res chain seq x y z
N MET A 1 6.03 12.35 15.33
CA MET A 1 6.56 11.01 14.97
C MET A 1 5.78 10.53 13.76
N ALA A 2 6.40 9.88 12.77
CA ALA A 2 5.65 9.36 11.63
C ALA A 2 4.77 8.18 12.09
N PHE A 3 3.51 8.14 11.66
CA PHE A 3 2.60 7.04 11.97
C PHE A 3 3.07 5.76 11.26
N ASP A 4 3.26 4.66 12.01
CA ASP A 4 3.72 3.38 11.48
C ASP A 4 2.58 2.36 11.49
N TYR A 5 1.92 2.22 10.35
CA TYR A 5 0.78 1.32 10.16
C TYR A 5 1.07 -0.13 10.60
N LYS A 6 2.30 -0.63 10.43
CA LYS A 6 2.65 -2.01 10.83
C LYS A 6 2.65 -2.18 12.35
N LYS A 7 3.00 -1.12 13.08
CA LYS A 7 3.03 -1.11 14.55
C LYS A 7 1.67 -0.82 15.16
N GLU A 8 0.95 0.16 14.59
CA GLU A 8 -0.33 0.63 15.10
C GLU A 8 -1.48 -0.33 14.73
N TYR A 9 -1.40 -1.01 13.58
CA TYR A 9 -2.44 -1.92 13.09
C TYR A 9 -1.95 -3.36 12.89
N LYS A 10 -1.29 -3.91 13.91
CA LYS A 10 -0.70 -5.26 13.86
C LYS A 10 -1.66 -6.36 13.40
N GLU A 11 -2.94 -6.26 13.73
CA GLU A 11 -3.94 -7.24 13.32
C GLU A 11 -4.07 -7.38 11.79
N PHE A 12 -3.84 -6.31 11.02
CA PHE A 12 -3.93 -6.31 9.56
C PHE A 12 -2.59 -6.59 8.87
N TYR A 13 -1.47 -6.22 9.52
CA TYR A 13 -0.13 -6.31 8.92
C TYR A 13 0.73 -7.46 9.47
N MET A 14 0.35 -8.04 10.60
CA MET A 14 1.00 -9.18 11.26
C MET A 14 -0.04 -10.17 11.83
N PRO A 15 -0.91 -10.75 10.98
CA PRO A 15 -1.89 -11.72 11.44
C PRO A 15 -1.21 -13.01 11.91
N LYS A 16 -1.91 -13.77 12.76
CA LYS A 16 -1.50 -15.13 13.14
C LYS A 16 -1.72 -16.08 11.96
N GLY A 17 -1.03 -17.23 11.94
CA GLY A 17 -1.23 -18.30 10.95
C GLY A 17 -2.58 -19.04 11.07
N THR A 18 -3.55 -18.44 11.76
CA THR A 18 -4.88 -18.99 11.98
C THR A 18 -5.92 -18.06 11.33
N PRO A 19 -6.83 -18.59 10.50
CA PRO A 19 -7.92 -17.80 9.94
C PRO A 19 -8.74 -17.12 11.04
N SER A 20 -9.12 -15.85 10.80
CA SER A 20 -9.96 -15.08 11.72
C SER A 20 -10.77 -14.05 10.94
N ILE A 21 -11.91 -13.64 11.49
CA ILE A 21 -12.74 -12.57 10.95
C ILE A 21 -12.21 -11.25 11.50
N VAL A 22 -11.96 -10.28 10.62
CA VAL A 22 -11.49 -8.94 10.99
C VAL A 22 -12.38 -7.87 10.37
N THR A 23 -12.54 -6.74 11.06
CA THR A 23 -13.28 -5.58 10.54
C THR A 23 -12.29 -4.50 10.17
N VAL A 24 -12.08 -4.29 8.87
CA VAL A 24 -11.15 -3.28 8.38
C VAL A 24 -11.81 -1.89 8.44
N PRO A 25 -11.25 -0.92 9.20
CA PRO A 25 -11.80 0.42 9.26
C PRO A 25 -11.57 1.17 7.95
N LYS A 26 -12.27 2.30 7.75
CA LYS A 26 -12.04 3.17 6.60
C LYS A 26 -10.60 3.70 6.63
N MET A 27 -9.89 3.54 5.53
CA MET A 27 -8.50 4.00 5.36
C MET A 27 -8.36 4.81 4.07
N ASN A 28 -7.34 5.66 4.03
CA ASN A 28 -7.00 6.44 2.84
C ASN A 28 -5.92 5.72 2.05
N TYR A 29 -6.15 5.57 0.75
CA TYR A 29 -5.23 4.91 -0.16
C TYR A 29 -5.00 5.79 -1.39
N ILE A 30 -3.76 5.77 -1.88
CA ILE A 30 -3.46 6.12 -3.27
C ILE A 30 -3.55 4.83 -4.10
N ALA A 31 -4.18 4.90 -5.26
CA ALA A 31 -4.41 3.73 -6.10
C ALA A 31 -4.30 4.09 -7.58
N VAL A 32 -3.78 3.14 -8.36
CA VAL A 32 -3.79 3.18 -9.83
C VAL A 32 -4.59 1.97 -10.29
N ARG A 33 -5.55 2.19 -11.19
CA ARG A 33 -6.29 1.09 -11.83
C ARG A 33 -5.52 0.65 -13.07
N GLY A 34 -5.44 -0.65 -13.29
CA GLY A 34 -4.78 -1.25 -14.44
C GLY A 34 -5.20 -2.71 -14.60
N SER A 35 -4.71 -3.33 -15.67
CA SER A 35 -5.02 -4.74 -15.98
C SER A 35 -3.83 -5.40 -16.66
N GLY A 36 -3.82 -6.74 -16.72
CA GLY A 36 -2.76 -7.50 -17.38
C GLY A 36 -1.90 -8.32 -16.42
N ASN A 37 -0.76 -8.82 -16.92
CA ASN A 37 0.14 -9.68 -16.17
C ASN A 37 1.13 -8.85 -15.33
N PRO A 38 1.12 -8.98 -13.99
CA PRO A 38 2.04 -8.23 -13.13
C PRO A 38 3.51 -8.63 -13.30
N ASN A 39 3.80 -9.74 -13.98
CA ASN A 39 5.16 -10.26 -14.18
C ASN A 39 5.82 -9.77 -15.47
N ASP A 40 5.11 -9.03 -16.32
CA ASP A 40 5.68 -8.50 -17.55
C ASP A 40 6.69 -7.39 -17.23
N GLU A 41 7.93 -7.53 -17.71
CA GLU A 41 9.04 -6.64 -17.33
C GLU A 41 8.82 -5.15 -17.68
N ASP A 42 8.01 -4.88 -18.70
CA ASP A 42 7.62 -3.52 -19.12
C ASP A 42 6.10 -3.29 -19.02
N GLY A 43 5.41 -4.16 -18.27
CA GLY A 43 3.96 -4.13 -18.11
C GLY A 43 3.43 -2.98 -17.25
N GLU A 44 2.12 -2.76 -17.35
CA GLU A 44 1.39 -1.69 -16.63
C GLU A 44 1.63 -1.72 -15.11
N TYR A 45 1.75 -2.92 -14.52
CA TYR A 45 1.95 -3.07 -13.08
C TYR A 45 3.25 -2.42 -12.60
N LYS A 46 4.38 -2.66 -13.28
CA LYS A 46 5.68 -2.10 -12.89
C LYS A 46 5.68 -0.57 -13.00
N GLN A 47 5.05 -0.04 -14.05
CA GLN A 47 4.89 1.39 -14.25
C GLN A 47 4.02 2.02 -13.15
N ALA A 48 2.88 1.39 -12.83
CA ALA A 48 1.98 1.82 -11.77
C ALA A 48 2.66 1.84 -10.39
N ILE A 49 3.49 0.83 -10.08
CA ILE A 49 4.29 0.79 -8.86
C ILE A 49 5.26 1.98 -8.80
N GLY A 50 5.99 2.26 -9.88
CA GLY A 50 6.89 3.41 -9.96
C GLY A 50 6.17 4.74 -9.69
N LEU A 51 4.99 4.93 -10.28
CA LEU A 51 4.15 6.10 -10.06
C LEU A 51 3.69 6.22 -8.58
N LEU A 52 3.18 5.13 -8.01
CA LEU A 52 2.70 5.10 -6.63
C LEU A 52 3.82 5.43 -5.63
N TYR A 53 5.03 4.87 -5.83
CA TYR A 53 6.18 5.20 -4.98
C TYR A 53 6.61 6.65 -5.14
N GLY A 54 6.65 7.17 -6.38
CA GLY A 54 6.95 8.58 -6.64
C GLY A 54 6.03 9.51 -5.85
N ILE A 55 4.71 9.31 -5.98
CA ILE A 55 3.69 10.10 -5.26
C ILE A 55 3.83 9.93 -3.74
N ALA A 56 3.98 8.71 -3.24
CA ALA A 56 4.09 8.44 -1.80
C ALA A 56 5.29 9.16 -1.16
N PHE A 57 6.45 9.15 -1.84
CA PHE A 57 7.64 9.86 -1.35
C PHE A 57 7.47 11.37 -1.42
N THR A 58 6.87 11.90 -2.49
CA THR A 58 6.55 13.33 -2.57
C THR A 58 5.63 13.77 -1.43
N ILE A 59 4.57 13.00 -1.12
CA ILE A 59 3.66 13.30 0.01
C ILE A 59 4.43 13.25 1.33
N LYS A 60 5.22 12.19 1.56
CA LYS A 60 6.00 12.00 2.80
C LYS A 60 7.00 13.14 3.04
N MET A 61 7.60 13.68 1.97
CA MET A 61 8.60 14.75 2.05
C MET A 61 7.99 16.15 1.95
N SER A 62 6.70 16.27 1.60
CA SER A 62 6.01 17.54 1.54
C SER A 62 5.96 18.13 2.96
N LYS A 63 6.64 19.26 3.17
CA LYS A 63 6.60 19.98 4.44
C LYS A 63 5.26 20.71 4.57
N LYS A 64 4.27 20.00 5.07
CA LYS A 64 3.06 20.54 5.69
C LYS A 64 2.84 19.84 7.01
#